data_AF-A0A2V8ILX4-F1
#
_entry.id   AF-A0A2V8ILX4-F1
#
_cell.length_a   1.000
_cell.length_b   1.000
_cell.length_c   1.000
_cell.angle_alpha   90.00
_cell.angle_beta   90.00
_cell.angle_gamma   90.00
#
_symmetry.space_group_name_H-M   'P 1'
#
loop_
_entity.id
_entity.type
_entity.pdbx_description
1 polymer ?
#
loop_
_entity_poly.entity_id
_entity_poly.type
_entity_poly.pdbx_seq_one_letter_code
_entity_poly.pdbx_strand_id
1 'polypeptide(L)'
;MGTCLIAMFLLYRNVTIISRITEYLWLGVMLAVVWVIVSGVTHFNSARAFDFPQGAFALSSDFFNGLGAAMLIAVYDYWGYYAVCFVGAEVRDPGRTIPRAILYSIFLVAIIYIVMNISILGVIPWQELNETTDSDARRYII
;
A
#
# COMPACT_ATOMS: atom_id res chain seq x y z
N MET A 1 -4.46 11.38 21.33
CA MET A 1 -5.60 11.03 22.19
C MET A 1 -6.96 11.49 21.64
N GLY A 2 -7.09 12.70 21.07
CA GLY A 2 -8.37 13.16 20.49
C GLY A 2 -8.91 12.32 19.33
N THR A 3 -8.03 11.82 18.45
CA THR A 3 -8.40 10.93 17.33
C THR A 3 -9.01 9.61 17.80
N CYS A 4 -8.51 9.03 18.90
CA CYS A 4 -9.05 7.80 19.47
C CYS A 4 -10.47 7.99 20.02
N LEU A 5 -10.74 9.12 20.67
CA LEU A 5 -12.06 9.45 21.21
C LEU A 5 -13.08 9.72 20.08
N ILE A 6 -12.65 10.39 19.02
CA ILE A 6 -13.47 10.63 17.82
C ILE A 6 -13.81 9.31 17.13
N ALA A 7 -12.84 8.39 16.98
CA ALA A 7 -13.08 7.07 16.43
C ALA A 7 -14.08 6.27 17.29
N MET A 8 -13.93 6.31 18.61
CA MET A 8 -14.83 5.62 19.54
C MET A 8 -16.26 6.17 19.51
N PHE A 9 -16.41 7.50 19.37
CA PHE A 9 -17.72 8.15 19.22
C PHE A 9 -18.35 7.86 17.86
N LEU A 10 -17.57 7.83 16.78
CA LEU A 10 -18.04 7.45 15.44
C LEU A 10 -18.48 5.99 15.37
N LEU A 11 -17.78 5.08 16.05
CA LEU A 11 -18.13 3.66 16.16
C LEU A 11 -19.42 3.42 16.96
N TYR A 12 -19.83 4.38 17.81
CA TYR A 12 -21.10 4.32 18.54
C TYR A 12 -22.32 4.69 17.66
N ARG A 13 -22.09 5.17 16.43
CA ARG A 13 -23.13 5.62 15.50
C ARG A 13 -23.55 4.45 14.59
N ASN A 14 -24.85 4.37 14.29
CA ASN A 14 -25.50 3.31 13.50
C ASN A 14 -24.60 2.63 12.45
N VAL A 15 -24.53 1.30 12.49
CA VAL A 15 -23.69 0.43 11.65
C VAL A 15 -23.86 0.70 10.14
N THR A 16 -25.05 1.16 9.73
CA THR A 16 -25.35 1.56 8.35
C THR A 16 -24.56 2.79 7.87
N ILE A 17 -24.25 3.74 8.76
CA ILE A 17 -23.47 4.95 8.42
C ILE A 17 -21.99 4.59 8.30
N ILE A 18 -21.49 3.72 9.19
CA ILE A 18 -20.11 3.23 9.16
C ILE A 18 -19.83 2.53 7.82
N SER A 19 -20.73 1.65 7.39
CA SER A 19 -20.59 0.93 6.11
C SER A 19 -20.52 1.88 4.91
N ARG A 20 -21.38 2.91 4.87
CA ARG A 20 -21.35 3.94 3.80
C ARG A 20 -20.06 4.76 3.81
N ILE A 21 -19.55 5.14 4.97
CA ILE A 21 -18.28 5.88 5.07
C ILE A 21 -17.13 5.04 4.52
N THR A 22 -17.07 3.74 4.85
CA THR A 22 -16.06 2.82 4.31
C THR A 22 -16.15 2.69 2.80
N GLU A 23 -17.35 2.58 2.22
CA GLU A 23 -17.55 2.55 0.77
C GLU A 23 -17.03 3.82 0.08
N TYR A 24 -17.35 5.01 0.62
CA TYR A 24 -16.85 6.27 0.05
C TYR A 24 -15.33 6.40 0.17
N LEU A 25 -14.77 5.99 1.30
CA LEU A 25 -13.33 6.02 1.52
C LEU A 25 -12.62 5.09 0.52
N TRP A 26 -13.13 3.86 0.36
CA TRP A 26 -12.60 2.90 -0.60
C TRP A 26 -12.66 3.44 -2.03
N LEU A 27 -13.76 4.09 -2.42
CA LEU A 27 -13.89 4.72 -3.73
C LEU A 27 -12.86 5.84 -3.93
N GLY A 28 -12.63 6.66 -2.91
CA GLY A 28 -11.58 7.68 -2.92
C GLY A 28 -10.18 7.10 -3.11
N VAL A 29 -9.86 5.99 -2.41
CA VAL A 29 -8.58 5.27 -2.57
C VAL A 29 -8.45 4.72 -3.98
N MET A 30 -9.47 4.07 -4.52
CA MET A 30 -9.44 3.54 -5.89
C MET A 30 -9.23 4.66 -6.92
N LEU A 31 -9.87 5.82 -6.73
CA LEU A 31 -9.69 6.97 -7.61
C LEU A 31 -8.25 7.51 -7.53
N ALA A 32 -7.69 7.64 -6.32
CA ALA A 32 -6.31 8.06 -6.13
C ALA A 32 -5.31 7.07 -6.77
N VAL A 33 -5.52 5.77 -6.61
CA VAL A 33 -4.71 4.73 -7.26
C VAL A 33 -4.76 4.85 -8.77
N VAL A 34 -5.94 4.99 -9.36
CA VAL A 34 -6.09 5.18 -10.81
C VAL A 34 -5.40 6.46 -11.27
N TRP A 35 -5.55 7.56 -10.53
CA TRP A 35 -4.89 8.83 -10.82
C TRP A 35 -3.37 8.69 -10.83
N VAL A 36 -2.79 8.01 -9.83
CA VAL A 36 -1.35 7.75 -9.75
C VAL A 36 -0.89 6.92 -10.94
N ILE A 37 -1.59 5.83 -11.27
CA ILE A 37 -1.26 4.98 -12.42
C ILE A 37 -1.31 5.79 -13.73
N VAL A 38 -2.34 6.61 -13.94
CA VAL A 38 -2.46 7.47 -15.14
C VAL A 38 -1.34 8.52 -15.18
N SER A 39 -1.00 9.14 -14.05
CA SER A 39 0.11 10.10 -13.98
C SER A 39 1.47 9.44 -14.31
N GLY A 40 1.68 8.20 -13.83
CA GLY A 40 2.88 7.42 -14.13
C GLY A 40 3.02 7.04 -15.59
N VAL A 41 1.94 6.60 -16.23
CA VAL A 41 1.93 6.22 -17.66
C VAL A 41 2.07 7.45 -18.58
N THR A 42 1.55 8.62 -18.18
CA THR A 42 1.59 9.84 -19.01
C THR A 42 2.92 10.59 -18.97
N HIS A 43 3.72 10.45 -17.91
CA HIS A 43 5.06 11.05 -17.77
C HIS A 43 6.21 10.05 -17.99
N PHE A 44 5.93 8.93 -18.67
CA PHE A 44 6.86 7.80 -18.81
C PHE A 44 8.10 8.18 -19.63
N ASN A 45 9.17 8.61 -18.95
CA ASN A 45 10.48 8.82 -19.55
C ASN A 45 11.38 7.61 -19.24
N SER A 46 11.54 6.73 -20.23
CA SER A 46 12.31 5.49 -20.13
C SER A 46 13.78 5.68 -19.73
N ALA A 47 14.32 6.89 -19.81
CA ALA A 47 15.69 7.20 -19.40
C ALA A 47 15.87 7.40 -17.88
N ARG A 48 14.80 7.68 -17.11
CA ARG A 48 14.87 7.89 -15.66
C ARG A 48 14.40 6.71 -14.83
N ALA A 49 13.44 5.93 -15.35
CA ALA A 49 12.92 4.73 -14.67
C ALA A 49 13.97 3.61 -14.51
N PHE A 50 15.05 3.66 -15.30
CA PHE A 50 16.15 2.69 -15.28
C PHE A 50 17.49 3.28 -14.83
N ASP A 51 17.51 4.49 -14.27
CA ASP A 51 18.73 5.08 -13.71
C ASP A 51 19.02 4.48 -12.33
N PHE A 52 19.24 3.16 -12.33
CA PHE A 52 19.65 2.40 -11.16
C PHE A 52 21.14 2.66 -10.90
N PRO A 53 21.55 3.01 -9.67
CA PRO A 53 22.95 3.22 -9.36
C PRO A 53 23.76 1.97 -9.73
N GLN A 54 24.93 2.18 -10.34
CA GLN A 54 25.83 1.09 -10.75
C GLN A 54 26.22 0.29 -9.50
N GLY A 55 25.61 -0.88 -9.32
CA GLY A 55 25.78 -1.72 -8.11
C GLY A 55 24.52 -1.89 -7.24
N ALA A 56 23.33 -1.45 -7.66
CA ALA A 56 22.07 -1.66 -6.91
C ALA A 56 21.76 -3.13 -6.57
N PHE A 57 22.32 -4.07 -7.34
CA PHE A 57 22.24 -5.52 -7.11
C PHE A 57 23.51 -6.12 -6.49
N ALA A 58 24.43 -5.30 -5.97
CA ALA A 58 25.53 -5.80 -5.18
C ALA A 58 24.96 -6.37 -3.88
N LEU A 59 25.09 -7.68 -3.69
CA LEU A 59 24.69 -8.40 -2.48
C LEU A 59 25.60 -7.99 -1.31
N SER A 60 25.36 -6.80 -0.75
CA SER A 60 26.03 -6.27 0.44
C SER A 60 25.15 -6.44 1.68
N SER A 61 25.73 -6.30 2.87
CA SER A 61 24.97 -6.28 4.13
C SER A 61 23.92 -5.17 4.15
N ASP A 62 24.19 -4.04 3.49
CA ASP A 62 23.25 -2.92 3.38
C ASP A 62 22.05 -3.25 2.48
N PHE A 63 22.27 -4.04 1.42
CA PHE A 63 21.18 -4.56 0.58
C PHE A 63 20.23 -5.45 1.39
N PHE A 64 20.76 -6.36 2.21
CA PHE A 64 19.92 -7.22 3.06
C PHE A 64 19.20 -6.43 4.16
N ASN A 65 19.84 -5.42 4.73
CA ASN A 65 19.21 -4.56 5.73
C ASN A 65 18.06 -3.74 5.10
N GLY A 66 18.31 -3.09 3.96
CA GLY A 66 17.30 -2.35 3.21
C GLY A 66 16.15 -3.23 2.73
N LEU A 67 16.45 -4.44 2.25
CA LEU A 67 15.45 -5.43 1.86
C LEU A 67 14.59 -5.85 3.06
N GLY A 68 15.20 -6.10 4.22
CA GLY A 68 14.48 -6.44 5.45
C GLY A 68 13.54 -5.32 5.90
N ALA A 69 14.01 -4.07 5.89
CA ALA A 69 13.19 -2.91 6.22
C ALA A 69 12.02 -2.71 5.25
N ALA A 70 12.26 -2.80 3.94
CA ALA A 70 11.21 -2.71 2.92
C ALA A 70 10.19 -3.85 3.04
N MET A 71 10.66 -5.06 3.35
CA MET A 71 9.78 -6.23 3.54
C MET A 71 8.87 -6.07 4.76
N LEU A 72 9.35 -5.48 5.87
CA LEU A 72 8.50 -5.19 7.03
C LEU A 72 7.34 -4.25 6.67
N ILE A 73 7.62 -3.18 5.90
CA ILE A 73 6.60 -2.23 5.44
C ILE A 73 5.61 -2.94 4.50
N ALA A 74 6.11 -3.74 3.56
CA ALA A 74 5.26 -4.51 2.65
C ALA A 74 4.35 -5.49 3.41
N VAL A 75 4.88 -6.26 4.37
CA VAL A 75 4.10 -7.22 5.17
C VAL A 75 3.03 -6.51 6.00
N TYR A 76 3.33 -5.33 6.55
CA TYR A 76 2.37 -4.53 7.28
C TYR A 76 1.17 -4.11 6.39
N ASP A 77 1.43 -3.76 5.15
CA ASP A 77 0.40 -3.33 4.19
C ASP A 77 -0.57 -4.47 3.82
N TYR A 78 -0.08 -5.70 3.76
CA TYR A 78 -0.92 -6.87 3.49
C TYR A 78 -1.75 -7.34 4.69
N TRP A 79 -1.54 -6.80 5.90
CA TRP A 79 -2.11 -7.35 7.14
C TRP A 79 -3.65 -7.38 7.17
N GLY A 80 -4.34 -6.58 6.34
CA GLY A 80 -5.81 -6.52 6.29
C GLY A 80 -6.54 -7.74 5.73
N TYR A 81 -5.84 -8.77 5.23
CA TYR A 81 -6.45 -9.92 4.56
C TYR A 81 -7.45 -10.72 5.43
N TYR A 82 -7.31 -10.71 6.75
CA TYR A 82 -8.17 -11.47 7.66
C TYR A 82 -9.59 -10.91 7.78
N ALA A 83 -9.82 -9.67 7.34
CA ALA A 83 -11.15 -9.05 7.37
C ALA A 83 -12.19 -9.88 6.59
N VAL A 84 -11.76 -10.56 5.52
CA VAL A 84 -12.59 -11.44 4.69
C VAL A 84 -13.12 -12.66 5.48
N CYS A 85 -12.38 -13.11 6.50
CA CYS A 85 -12.78 -14.26 7.31
C CYS A 85 -14.00 -13.95 8.20
N PHE A 86 -14.22 -12.70 8.59
CA PHE A 86 -15.36 -12.31 9.43
C PHE A 86 -16.71 -12.47 8.70
N VAL A 87 -16.72 -12.32 7.38
CA VAL A 87 -17.93 -12.48 6.54
C VAL A 87 -18.07 -13.92 6.03
N GLY A 88 -17.18 -14.82 6.45
CA GLY A 88 -17.13 -16.20 5.97
C GLY A 88 -18.41 -17.02 6.20
N ALA A 89 -19.21 -16.68 7.23
CA ALA A 89 -20.49 -17.34 7.52
C ALA A 89 -21.61 -16.97 6.52
N GLU A 90 -21.49 -15.85 5.80
CA GLU A 90 -22.44 -15.42 4.77
C GLU A 90 -22.05 -15.91 3.36
N VAL A 91 -20.83 -16.45 3.23
CA VAL A 91 -20.29 -16.93 1.95
C VAL A 91 -20.71 -18.38 1.72
N ARG A 92 -21.23 -18.67 0.53
CA ARG A 92 -21.51 -20.03 0.08
C ARG A 92 -20.20 -20.84 -0.05
N ASP A 93 -20.13 -21.98 0.63
CA ASP A 93 -18.98 -22.89 0.67
C ASP A 93 -17.65 -22.23 1.13
N PRO A 94 -17.56 -21.79 2.41
CA PRO A 94 -16.44 -21.02 2.92
C PRO A 94 -15.09 -21.74 2.81
N GLY A 95 -15.09 -23.07 2.93
CA GLY A 95 -13.87 -23.89 2.88
C GLY A 95 -13.11 -23.86 1.55
N ARG A 96 -13.74 -23.40 0.46
CA ARG A 96 -13.08 -23.23 -0.86
C ARG A 96 -13.08 -21.78 -1.33
N THR A 97 -14.13 -21.04 -1.01
CA THR A 97 -14.29 -19.65 -1.48
C THR A 97 -13.37 -18.69 -0.74
N ILE A 98 -13.23 -18.82 0.59
CA ILE A 98 -12.38 -17.91 1.39
C ILE A 98 -10.89 -18.03 1.00
N PRO A 99 -10.28 -19.23 0.92
CA PRO A 99 -8.88 -19.34 0.53
C PRO A 99 -8.60 -18.78 -0.87
N ARG A 100 -9.49 -19.02 -1.82
CA ARG A 100 -9.37 -18.49 -3.20
C ARG A 100 -9.53 -16.97 -3.25
N ALA A 101 -10.49 -16.42 -2.52
CA ALA A 101 -10.71 -14.99 -2.44
C ALA A 101 -9.48 -14.25 -1.88
N ILE A 102 -8.86 -14.80 -0.82
CA ILE A 102 -7.62 -14.25 -0.25
C ILE A 102 -6.49 -14.29 -1.27
N LEU A 103 -6.28 -15.44 -1.93
CA LEU A 103 -5.22 -15.56 -2.96
C LEU A 103 -5.41 -14.59 -4.13
N TYR A 104 -6.63 -14.46 -4.65
CA TYR A 104 -6.92 -13.51 -5.72
C TYR A 104 -6.75 -12.06 -5.27
N SER A 105 -7.15 -11.74 -4.03
CA SER A 105 -6.97 -10.39 -3.47
C SER A 105 -5.50 -10.03 -3.34
N ILE A 106 -4.68 -10.92 -2.76
CA ILE A 106 -3.24 -10.71 -2.63
C ILE A 106 -2.59 -10.54 -4.01
N PHE A 107 -2.96 -11.39 -4.98
CA PHE A 107 -2.39 -11.33 -6.33
C PHE A 107 -2.76 -10.02 -7.05
N LEU A 108 -4.02 -9.59 -6.96
CA LEU A 108 -4.47 -8.33 -7.55
C LEU A 108 -3.75 -7.13 -6.93
N VAL A 109 -3.66 -7.11 -5.60
CA VAL A 109 -2.99 -6.05 -4.84
C VAL A 109 -1.49 -6.01 -5.18
N ALA A 110 -0.83 -7.16 -5.32
CA ALA A 110 0.56 -7.23 -5.74
C ALA A 110 0.78 -6.60 -7.13
N ILE A 111 -0.10 -6.85 -8.09
CA ILE A 111 -0.02 -6.23 -9.41
C ILE A 111 -0.17 -4.70 -9.30
N ILE A 112 -1.16 -4.23 -8.54
CA ILE A 112 -1.38 -2.78 -8.35
C ILE A 112 -0.15 -2.13 -7.71
N TYR A 113 0.44 -2.75 -6.69
CA TYR A 113 1.65 -2.23 -6.06
C TYR A 113 2.84 -2.19 -7.02
N ILE A 114 3.07 -3.21 -7.83
CA ILE A 114 4.16 -3.21 -8.82
C ILE A 114 3.97 -2.06 -9.81
N VAL A 115 2.75 -1.91 -10.35
CA VAL A 115 2.43 -0.84 -11.29
C VAL A 115 2.60 0.53 -10.64
N MET A 116 2.18 0.68 -9.39
CA MET A 116 2.33 1.92 -8.62
C MET A 116 3.80 2.25 -8.35
N ASN A 117 4.61 1.29 -7.92
CA ASN A 117 6.04 1.47 -7.69
C ASN A 117 6.75 1.90 -8.98
N ILE A 118 6.45 1.25 -10.12
CA ILE A 118 6.99 1.63 -11.43
C ILE A 118 6.53 3.04 -11.82
N SER A 119 5.25 3.38 -11.59
CA SER A 119 4.70 4.70 -11.86
C SER A 119 5.40 5.80 -11.08
N ILE A 120 5.68 5.56 -9.79
CA ILE A 120 6.40 6.50 -8.92
C ILE A 120 7.84 6.69 -9.40
N LEU A 121 8.56 5.60 -9.68
CA LEU A 121 9.94 5.64 -10.19
C LEU A 121 10.06 6.30 -11.58
N GLY A 122 8.99 6.28 -12.37
CA GLY A 122 8.93 6.96 -13.67
C GLY A 122 8.73 8.47 -13.57
N VAL A 123 8.17 8.97 -12.47
CA VAL A 123 7.81 10.38 -12.28
C VAL A 123 8.80 11.11 -11.37
N ILE A 124 9.26 10.46 -10.29
CA ILE A 124 10.13 11.07 -9.28
C ILE A 124 11.50 10.38 -9.28
N PRO A 125 12.62 11.10 -9.46
CA PRO A 125 13.94 10.51 -9.34
C PRO A 125 14.13 10.00 -7.90
N TRP A 126 14.60 8.75 -7.77
CA TRP A 126 14.76 8.08 -6.46
C TRP A 126 15.65 8.85 -5.48
N GLN A 127 16.49 9.76 -5.97
CA GLN A 127 17.34 10.64 -5.17
C GLN A 127 16.52 11.63 -4.32
N GLU A 128 15.43 12.18 -4.87
CA GLU A 128 14.54 13.09 -4.13
C GLU A 128 13.69 12.33 -3.09
N LEU A 129 13.37 11.06 -3.36
CA LEU A 129 12.66 10.20 -2.41
C LEU A 129 13.49 9.96 -1.13
N ASN A 130 14.80 9.73 -1.28
CA ASN A 130 15.71 9.55 -0.15
C ASN A 130 15.84 10.82 0.70
N GLU A 131 15.83 12.02 0.11
CA GLU A 131 15.86 13.28 0.86
C GLU A 131 14.58 13.50 1.68
N THR A 132 13.41 13.13 1.15
CA THR A 132 12.16 13.16 1.93
C THR A 132 12.16 12.16 3.09
N THR A 133 12.67 10.94 2.88
CA THR A 133 12.76 9.91 3.94
C THR A 133 13.71 10.33 5.06
N ASP A 134 14.85 10.96 4.74
CA ASP A 134 15.77 11.49 5.76
C ASP A 134 15.14 12.64 6.56
N SER A 135 14.31 13.49 5.92
CA SER A 135 13.62 14.59 6.60
C SER A 135 12.58 14.11 7.65
N ASP A 136 11.88 13.01 7.37
CA ASP A 136 10.89 12.44 8.30
C ASP A 136 11.57 11.59 9.38
N ALA A 137 12.66 10.87 9.05
CA ALA A 137 13.48 10.17 10.04
C ALA A 137 14.08 11.14 11.08
N ARG A 138 14.50 12.33 10.67
CA ARG A 138 15.02 13.37 11.58
C ARG A 138 13.95 14.00 12.47
N ARG A 139 12.68 14.01 12.03
CA ARG A 139 11.54 14.53 12.80
C ARG A 139 11.07 13.58 13.91
N TYR A 140 11.37 12.28 13.79
CA TYR A 140 11.06 11.28 14.83
C TYR A 140 12.10 11.23 15.97
N ILE A 141 13.22 11.94 15.85
CA ILE A 141 14.35 11.94 16.82
C ILE A 141 14.45 13.29 17.58
N ILE A 142 13.36 14.06 17.66
CA ILE A 142 13.24 15.25 18.52
C ILE A 142 12.05 15.14 19.48
#